data_AF-A0A7I5EBM8-F1
#
_entry.id   AF-A0A7I5EBM8-F1
#
_cell.length_a   1.000
_cell.length_b   1.000
_cell.length_c   1.000
_cell.angle_alpha   90.00
_cell.angle_beta   90.00
_cell.angle_gamma   90.00
#
_symmetry.space_group_name_H-M   'P 1'
#
loop_
_entity.id
_entity.type
_entity.pdbx_description
1 polymer ?
#
loop_
_entity_poly.entity_id
_entity_poly.type
_entity_poly.pdbx_seq_one_letter_code
_entity_poly.pdbx_strand_id
1 'polypeptide(L)' 'MFFYLVCAVLLLNAFTTEAGDSEQCEDLVGDSVCYGPYVQGECESPDFKEFAETYCRKTCGFCEEKN' A
#
# COMPACT_ATOMS: atom_id res chain seq x y z
N MET A 1 -41.53 0.59 11.56
CA MET A 1 -40.48 -0.45 11.57
C MET A 1 -39.57 -0.37 10.33
N PHE A 2 -40.11 -0.29 9.11
CA PHE A 2 -39.31 -0.15 7.88
C PHE A 2 -38.37 1.06 7.86
N PHE A 3 -38.82 2.23 8.33
CA PHE A 3 -37.99 3.44 8.40
C PHE A 3 -36.72 3.27 9.25
N TYR A 4 -36.77 2.46 10.32
CA TYR A 4 -35.60 2.18 11.16
C TYR A 4 -34.55 1.34 10.43
N LEU A 5 -34.99 0.39 9.61
CA LEU A 5 -34.09 -0.44 8.81
C LEU A 5 -33.38 0.39 7.74
N VAL A 6 -34.10 1.33 7.12
CA VAL A 6 -33.53 2.26 6.14
C VAL A 6 -32.49 3.17 6.79
N CYS A 7 -32.80 3.73 7.97
CA CYS A 7 -31.84 4.55 8.71
C CYS A 7 -30.58 3.76 9.14
N ALA A 8 -30.74 2.50 9.58
CA ALA A 8 -29.61 1.65 9.96
C ALA A 8 -28.66 1.39 8.79
N VAL A 9 -29.19 1.10 7.59
CA VAL A 9 -28.38 0.90 6.37
C VAL A 9 -27.65 2.19 5.96
N LEU A 10 -28.31 3.35 6.05
CA LEU A 10 -27.69 4.64 5.73
C LEU A 10 -26.53 4.99 6.67
N LEU A 11 -26.67 4.69 7.97
CA LEU A 11 -25.61 4.91 8.95
C LEU A 11 -24.42 3.95 8.76
N LEU A 12 -24.68 2.71 8.34
CA LEU A 12 -23.61 1.76 8.02
C LEU A 12 -22.82 2.18 6.77
N ASN A 13 -23.49 2.70 5.74
CA ASN A 13 -22.83 3.23 4.53
C ASN A 13 -22.00 4.50 4.82
N ALA A 14 -22.40 5.31 5.81
CA ALA A 14 -21.62 6.48 6.23
C ALA A 14 -20.43 6.12 7.14
N PHE A 15 -20.48 4.98 7.83
CA PHE A 15 -19.40 4.48 8.69
C PHE A 15 -18.54 3.42 7.98
N THR A 16 -18.76 3.16 6.69
CA THR A 16 -17.68 2.59 5.88
C THR A 16 -16.67 3.71 5.71
N THR A 17 -15.76 3.83 6.67
CA THR A 17 -14.40 4.23 6.34
C THR A 17 -14.05 3.31 5.21
N GLU A 18 -14.09 3.84 3.99
CA GLU A 18 -13.35 3.30 2.87
C GLU A 18 -12.09 2.73 3.49
N ALA A 19 -11.92 1.42 3.42
CA ALA A 19 -10.62 0.83 3.65
C ALA A 19 -9.78 1.31 2.46
N GLY A 20 -9.50 2.61 2.41
CA GLY A 20 -8.30 3.17 1.89
C GLY A 20 -7.26 2.48 2.73
N ASP A 21 -6.82 1.37 2.19
CA ASP A 21 -5.50 0.81 2.37
C ASP A 21 -4.56 2.00 2.39
N SER A 22 -4.35 2.57 3.57
CA SER A 22 -3.22 3.42 3.83
C SER A 22 -2.04 2.45 3.90
N GLU A 23 -1.73 1.88 2.73
CA GLU A 23 -0.57 1.06 2.52
C GLU A 23 0.58 2.02 2.81
N GLN A 24 1.07 1.99 4.05
CA GLN A 24 2.17 2.83 4.46
C GLN A 24 3.28 2.60 3.43
N CYS A 25 3.78 3.70 2.89
CA CYS A 25 4.83 3.62 1.88
C CYS A 25 6.14 3.35 2.62
N GLU A 26 6.39 2.07 2.89
CA GLU A 26 7.56 1.60 3.62
C GLU A 26 8.12 0.33 2.97
N ASP A 27 9.39 0.06 3.23
CA ASP A 27 10.00 -1.20 2.85
C ASP A 27 9.64 -2.25 3.91
N LEU A 28 9.18 -3.42 3.45
CA LEU A 28 8.76 -4.52 4.33
C LEU A 28 9.95 -5.37 4.79
N VAL A 29 11.12 -5.14 4.21
CA VAL A 29 12.40 -5.77 4.57
C VAL A 29 13.40 -4.69 4.98
N GLY A 30 14.48 -5.08 5.65
CA GLY A 30 15.49 -4.11 6.08
C GLY A 30 16.15 -3.37 4.92
N ASP A 31 16.43 -2.08 5.12
CA ASP A 31 16.97 -1.16 4.11
C ASP A 31 18.17 -1.71 3.33
N SER A 32 19.04 -2.49 3.97
CA SER A 32 20.21 -3.09 3.32
C SER A 32 19.87 -4.09 2.21
N VAL A 33 18.72 -4.75 2.29
CA VAL A 33 18.23 -5.71 1.28
C VAL A 33 17.76 -4.98 0.03
N CYS A 34 17.09 -3.84 0.19
CA CYS A 34 16.58 -3.03 -0.92
C CYS A 34 17.64 -2.13 -1.55
N TYR A 35 18.59 -1.62 -0.75
CA TYR A 35 19.58 -0.65 -1.20
C TYR A 35 20.55 -1.20 -2.25
N GLY A 36 21.01 -2.45 -2.11
CA GLY A 36 21.94 -3.07 -3.06
C GLY A 36 21.38 -3.15 -4.48
N PRO A 37 20.22 -3.80 -4.69
CA PRO A 37 19.53 -3.83 -5.98
C PRO A 37 19.17 -2.44 -6.51
N TYR A 38 18.77 -1.52 -5.63
CA TYR A 38 18.47 -0.13 -6.00
C TYR A 38 19.66 0.59 -6.65
N VAL A 39 20.84 0.55 -6.03
CA VAL A 39 22.03 1.21 -6.61
C VAL A 39 22.54 0.54 -7.89
N GLN A 40 22.15 -0.71 -8.12
CA GLN A 40 22.45 -1.45 -9.35
C GLN A 40 21.41 -1.18 -10.46
N GLY A 41 20.32 -0.49 -10.16
CA GLY A 41 19.24 -0.24 -11.12
C GLY A 41 18.32 -1.44 -11.35
N GLU A 42 18.31 -2.41 -10.44
CA GLU A 42 17.59 -3.68 -10.57
C GLU A 42 16.10 -3.56 -10.20
N CYS A 43 15.64 -2.42 -9.66
CA CYS A 43 14.23 -2.24 -9.30
C CYS A 43 13.27 -2.55 -10.46
N GLU A 44 13.67 -2.29 -11.71
CA GLU A 44 12.86 -2.58 -12.91
C GLU A 44 13.24 -3.90 -13.59
N SER A 45 14.26 -4.60 -13.12
CA SER A 45 14.69 -5.88 -13.68
C SER A 45 13.59 -6.93 -13.52
N PRO A 46 13.28 -7.72 -14.56
CA PRO A 46 12.18 -8.69 -14.51
C PRO A 46 12.33 -9.71 -13.38
N ASP A 47 13.57 -10.04 -12.99
CA ASP A 47 13.86 -10.99 -11.92
C ASP A 47 13.67 -10.41 -10.50
N PHE A 48 13.73 -9.09 -10.34
CA PHE A 48 13.67 -8.42 -9.04
C PHE A 48 12.42 -7.54 -8.87
N LYS A 49 11.76 -7.16 -9.96
CA LYS A 49 10.61 -6.24 -9.98
C LYS A 49 9.48 -6.70 -9.07
N GLU A 50 9.06 -7.96 -9.14
CA GLU A 50 7.96 -8.48 -8.30
C GLU A 50 8.31 -8.41 -6.81
N PHE A 51 9.56 -8.72 -6.46
CA PHE A 51 10.05 -8.58 -5.09
C PHE A 51 10.07 -7.10 -4.68
N ALA A 52 10.55 -6.23 -5.55
CA ALA A 52 10.70 -4.81 -5.25
C ALA A 52 9.35 -4.10 -5.11
N GLU A 53 8.37 -4.43 -5.94
CA GLU A 53 6.98 -3.95 -5.89
C GLU A 53 6.24 -4.37 -4.63
N THR A 54 6.69 -5.43 -3.94
CA THR A 54 6.08 -5.90 -2.70
C THR A 54 6.85 -5.42 -1.48
N TYR A 55 8.18 -5.61 -1.47
CA TYR A 55 9.00 -5.51 -0.27
C TYR A 55 9.89 -4.27 -0.22
N CYS A 56 10.19 -3.65 -1.36
CA CYS A 56 11.08 -2.49 -1.46
C CYS A 56 10.37 -1.28 -2.09
N ARG A 57 9.07 -1.15 -1.82
CA ARG A 57 8.19 -0.16 -2.47
C ARG A 57 8.68 1.26 -2.26
N LYS A 58 9.19 1.59 -1.07
CA LYS A 58 9.68 2.93 -0.75
C LYS A 58 11.05 3.16 -1.40
N THR A 59 12.00 2.24 -1.19
CA THR A 59 13.36 2.38 -1.76
C THR A 59 13.36 2.44 -3.29
N CYS A 60 12.54 1.62 -3.95
CA CYS A 60 12.42 1.61 -5.40
C CYS A 60 11.41 2.64 -5.96
N GLY A 61 10.73 3.40 -5.10
CA GLY A 61 9.81 4.47 -5.53
C GLY A 61 8.49 3.97 -6.14
N PHE A 62 8.04 2.77 -5.80
CA PHE A 62 6.74 2.24 -6.22
C PHE A 62 5.58 2.74 -5.39
N CYS A 63 5.86 3.45 -4.30
CA CYS A 63 4.87 4.17 -3.53
C CYS A 63 5.37 5.59 -3.23
N GLU A 64 4.42 6.48 -2.94
CA GLU A 64 4.70 7.81 -2.42
C GLU A 64 4.17 7.88 -0.98
N GLU A 65 4.97 8.44 -0.07
CA GLU A 65 4.49 8.77 1.27
C GLU A 65 3.40 9.84 1.12
N LYS A 66 2.14 9.47 1.38
CA LYS A 66 1.05 10.45 1.47
C LYS A 66 1.31 11.32 2.70
N ASN A 67 1.71 12.57 2.45
CA ASN A 67 1.93 13.62 3.44
C ASN A 67 0.59 14.22 3.88
#